data_AF-A0A5E7Y3S1-F1
#
_entry.id   AF-A0A5E7Y3S1-F1
#
_cell.length_a   1.000
_cell.length_b   1.000
_cell.length_c   1.000
_cell.angle_alpha   90.00
_cell.angle_beta   90.00
_cell.angle_gamma   90.00
#
_symmetry.space_group_name_H-M   'P 1'
#
loop_
_entity.id
_entity.type
_entity.pdbx_description
1 polymer ?
#
loop_
_entity_poly.entity_id
_entity_poly.type
_entity_poly.pdbx_seq_one_letter_code
_entity_poly.pdbx_strand_id
1 'polypeptide(L)' 'MKEITLKINDSKFKTFVEFVKTLDYVRIENNKNLEDLEKGLFELKQIQDGKLKSRPVEDLLNEL' A
#
# COMPACT_ATOMS: atom_id res chain seq x y z
N MET A 1 -14.73 -1.94 -17.03
CA MET A 1 -13.74 -2.94 -16.55
C MET A 1 -14.28 -3.57 -15.27
N LYS A 2 -13.85 -4.79 -14.95
CA LYS A 2 -14.22 -5.48 -13.70
C LYS A 2 -12.96 -5.59 -12.85
N GLU A 3 -13.09 -5.42 -11.54
CA GLU A 3 -11.98 -5.46 -10.58
C GLU A 3 -12.19 -6.60 -9.59
N ILE A 4 -11.11 -7.28 -9.24
CA ILE A 4 -11.07 -8.32 -8.22
C ILE A 4 -9.76 -8.21 -7.43
N THR A 5 -9.79 -8.59 -6.15
CA THR A 5 -8.59 -8.70 -5.32
C THR A 5 -8.16 -10.16 -5.22
N LEU A 6 -6.88 -10.44 -5.49
CA LEU A 6 -6.30 -11.78 -5.41
C LEU A 6 -5.28 -11.84 -4.28
N LYS A 7 -5.36 -12.88 -3.44
CA LYS A 7 -4.31 -13.20 -2.47
C LYS A 7 -3.34 -14.18 -3.10
N ILE A 8 -2.09 -13.75 -3.30
CA ILE A 8 -1.05 -14.52 -3.97
C ILE A 8 0.06 -14.77 -2.96
N ASN A 9 0.62 -15.97 -2.99
CA ASN A 9 1.79 -16.27 -2.17
C ASN A 9 2.98 -15.40 -2.61
N ASP A 10 3.68 -14.77 -1.65
CA ASP A 10 4.82 -13.88 -1.90
C ASP A 10 5.89 -14.50 -2.82
N SER A 11 6.19 -15.79 -2.64
CA SER A 11 7.18 -16.51 -3.45
C SER A 11 6.81 -16.61 -4.94
N LYS A 12 5.52 -16.40 -5.27
CA LYS A 12 4.97 -16.48 -6.61
C LYS A 12 4.50 -15.13 -7.15
N PHE A 13 4.50 -14.08 -6.32
CA PHE A 13 4.00 -12.76 -6.69
C PHE A 13 4.70 -12.21 -7.94
N LYS A 14 6.04 -12.21 -7.95
CA LYS A 14 6.84 -11.75 -9.10
C LYS A 14 6.49 -12.49 -10.38
N THR A 15 6.42 -13.83 -10.33
CA THR A 15 6.08 -14.65 -11.50
C THR A 15 4.67 -14.37 -12.01
N PHE A 16 3.71 -14.21 -11.11
CA PHE A 16 2.33 -13.88 -11.49
C PHE A 16 2.24 -12.52 -12.18
N VAL A 17 2.90 -11.49 -11.62
CA VAL A 17 2.95 -10.15 -12.21
C VAL A 17 3.56 -10.18 -13.60
N GLU A 18 4.68 -10.88 -13.78
CA GLU A 18 5.31 -11.03 -15.11
C GLU A 18 4.40 -11.76 -16.10
N PHE A 19 3.68 -12.80 -15.67
CA PHE A 19 2.70 -13.47 -16.51
C PHE A 19 1.56 -12.54 -16.93
N VAL A 20 0.91 -11.85 -15.99
CA VAL A 20 -0.24 -11.00 -16.32
C VAL A 20 0.13 -9.77 -17.14
N LYS A 21 1.37 -9.29 -17.07
CA LYS A 21 1.89 -8.24 -17.97
C LYS A 21 1.91 -8.66 -19.45
N THR A 22 1.95 -9.97 -19.74
CA THR A 22 1.90 -10.46 -21.13
C THR A 22 0.51 -10.39 -21.75
N LEU A 23 -0.53 -10.17 -20.92
CA LEU A 23 -1.92 -10.10 -21.35
C LEU A 23 -2.27 -8.65 -21.68
N ASP A 24 -2.52 -8.35 -22.95
CA ASP A 24 -2.79 -7.01 -23.49
C ASP A 24 -4.09 -6.37 -22.96
N TYR A 25 -5.01 -7.19 -22.44
CA TYR A 25 -6.26 -6.77 -21.82
C TYR A 25 -6.18 -6.57 -20.29
N VAL A 26 -5.01 -6.76 -19.68
CA VAL A 26 -4.83 -6.61 -18.23
C VAL A 26 -4.12 -5.30 -17.90
N ARG A 27 -4.72 -4.54 -16.97
CA ARG A 27 -4.12 -3.34 -16.39
C ARG A 27 -3.75 -3.62 -14.93
N ILE A 28 -2.48 -3.43 -14.59
CA ILE A 28 -1.97 -3.57 -13.24
C ILE A 28 -1.88 -2.18 -12.62
N GLU A 29 -2.62 -1.95 -11.55
CA GLU A 29 -2.57 -0.71 -10.78
C GLU A 29 -1.85 -0.99 -9.46
N ASN A 30 -0.63 -0.47 -9.31
CA ASN A 30 0.04 -0.47 -8.02
C ASN A 30 -0.57 0.65 -7.18
N ASN A 31 -1.49 0.30 -6.29
CA ASN A 31 -1.96 1.20 -5.24
C ASN A 31 -0.85 1.42 -4.21
N LYS A 32 0.18 2.19 -4.57
CA LYS A 32 1.23 2.67 -3.65
C LYS A 32 0.62 3.34 -2.42
N ASN A 33 -0.54 3.97 -2.61
CA ASN A 33 -1.29 4.64 -1.55
C ASN A 33 -1.64 3.73 -0.37
N LEU A 34 -1.76 2.41 -0.53
CA LEU A 34 -2.12 1.52 0.59
C LEU A 34 -0.96 1.33 1.57
N GLU A 35 0.27 1.14 1.08
CA GLU A 35 1.45 1.00 1.94
C GLU A 35 1.74 2.30 2.69
N ASP A 36 1.56 3.44 2.03
CA ASP A 36 1.79 4.74 2.65
C ASP A 36 0.66 5.05 3.66
N LEU A 37 -0.59 4.68 3.38
CA LEU A 37 -1.69 4.77 4.34
C LEU A 37 -1.44 3.90 5.59
N GLU A 38 -0.96 2.67 5.41
CA GLU A 38 -0.62 1.78 6.52
C GLU A 38 0.48 2.35 7.42
N LYS A 39 1.51 2.97 6.83
CA LYS A 39 2.56 3.69 7.58
C LYS A 39 1.98 4.86 8.38
N GLY A 40 1.15 5.70 7.75
CA GLY A 40 0.51 6.84 8.44
C GLY A 40 -0.36 6.39 9.62
N LEU A 41 -1.12 5.32 9.46
CA LEU A 41 -1.93 4.72 10.53
C LEU A 41 -1.07 4.13 11.66
N PHE A 42 0.07 3.52 11.32
CA PHE A 42 1.02 2.98 12.29
C PHE A 42 1.67 4.08 13.12
N GLU A 43 2.07 5.20 12.49
CA GLU A 43 2.62 6.35 13.20
C GLU A 43 1.62 7.00 14.15
N LEU A 44 0.36 7.15 13.74
CA LEU A 44 -0.70 7.67 14.61
C LEU A 44 -0.89 6.82 15.87
N LYS A 45 -0.84 5.49 15.74
CA LYS A 45 -0.87 4.57 16.91
C LYS A 45 0.33 4.78 17.83
N GLN A 46 1.52 4.96 17.27
CA GLN A 46 2.75 5.15 18.05
C GLN A 46 2.75 6.49 18.81
N ILE A 47 2.13 7.53 18.25
CA ILE A 47 1.90 8.81 18.94
C ILE A 47 0.90 8.63 20.09
N GLN A 48 -0.21 7.90 19.86
CA GLN A 48 -1.19 7.59 20.91
C GLN A 48 -0.58 6.77 22.05
N ASP A 49 0.31 5.83 21.73
CA ASP A 49 1.07 5.03 22.70
C ASP A 49 2.17 5.83 23.43
N GLY A 50 2.40 7.10 23.06
CA GLY A 50 3.46 7.94 23.62
C GLY A 50 4.88 7.57 23.19
N LYS A 51 5.02 6.67 22.20
CA LYS A 51 6.31 6.19 21.67
C LYS A 51 6.91 7.17 20.65
N LEU A 52 6.07 7.93 19.96
CA LEU A 52 6.48 9.00 19.04
C LEU A 52 6.01 10.36 19.56
N LYS A 53 6.81 11.40 19.30
CA LYS A 53 6.42 12.78 19.63
C LYS A 53 5.26 13.21 18.73
N SER A 54 4.26 13.87 19.33
CA SER A 54 3.18 14.50 18.58
C SER A 54 3.76 15.50 17.57
N ARG A 55 3.27 15.42 16.33
CA ARG A 55 3.53 16.37 15.25
C ARG A 55 2.21 16.82 14.62
N PRO A 56 2.17 17.98 13.92
CA PRO A 56 0.97 18.45 13.24
C PRO A 56 0.42 17.40 12.27
N VAL A 57 -0.91 17.32 12.17
CA VAL A 57 -1.58 16.36 11.28
C VAL A 57 -1.35 16.75 9.82
N GLU A 58 -1.15 18.03 9.52
CA GLU A 58 -0.79 18.51 8.19
C GLU A 58 0.53 17.92 7.70
N ASP A 59 1.54 17.82 8.58
CA ASP A 59 2.85 17.24 8.23
C ASP A 59 2.74 15.73 7.95
N LEU A 60 1.87 15.03 8.69
CA LEU A 60 1.57 13.62 8.44
C LEU A 60 0.87 13.39 7.10
N LEU A 61 -0.10 14.24 6.76
CA LEU A 61 -0.87 14.14 5.52
C LEU A 61 -0.05 14.51 4.28
N ASN A 62 0.96 15.37 4.44
CA ASN A 62 1.87 15.76 3.35
C ASN A 62 2.93 14.70 3.02
N GLU A 63 3.10 13.69 3.88
CA GLU A 63 4.03 12.57 3.69
C GLU A 63 3.37 11.33 3.06
N LEU A 64 2.04 11.36 2.85
CA LEU A 64 1.21 10.35 2.17
C LEU A 64 1.03 10.68 0.68
#